data_AF-A0A454CRL7-F1
#
_entry.id   AF-A0A454CRL7-F1
#
_cell.length_a   1.000
_cell.length_b   1.000
_cell.length_c   1.000
_cell.angle_alpha   90.00
_cell.angle_beta   90.00
_cell.angle_gamma   90.00
#
_symmetry.space_group_name_H-M   'P 1'
#
loop_
_entity.id
_entity.type
_entity.pdbx_description
1 polymer ?
#
loop_
_entity_poly.entity_id
_entity_poly.type
_entity_poly.pdbx_seq_one_letter_code
_entity_poly.pdbx_strand_id
1 'polypeptide(L)'
;MVDSGNSYGERVSRLVGWGHWFAFFNIVASMLIGTRYIVQSPWPETLMGQFYLAVSWVGHFGFLVFALYLLVLFPLTFVLPSRKLFRLVAVIFATVGQTVLLIDTQAYQSINLHLNPVVWELLFSEDKSALSSDLQHLFVVMPLIFLVQLALSEWVWRKQRKLSHKHVGRPLAAVFFLSFIASHLVYIWADAYFYNPITSQRSNFPLSYPMTAKSFMEKHGLLDREEYLKRLAENQGNIDLVSYPLE
;
A
#
# COMPACT_ATOMS: atom_id res chain seq x y z
N MET A 1 -19.78 32.14 32.59
CA MET A 1 -18.92 31.35 31.68
C MET A 1 -19.80 30.25 31.12
N VAL A 2 -20.49 30.55 30.01
CA VAL A 2 -21.52 29.67 29.44
C VAL A 2 -20.79 28.57 28.68
N ASP A 3 -21.02 27.31 29.08
CA ASP A 3 -20.57 26.12 28.35
C ASP A 3 -21.17 26.14 26.94
N SER A 4 -20.40 26.64 25.97
CA SER A 4 -20.76 26.60 24.56
C SER A 4 -20.72 25.13 24.11
N GLY A 5 -21.90 24.55 23.91
CA GLY A 5 -22.06 23.19 23.41
C GLY A 5 -21.24 22.95 22.14
N ASN A 6 -20.44 21.87 22.14
CA ASN A 6 -19.64 21.36 21.02
C ASN A 6 -20.25 21.72 19.66
N SER A 7 -19.68 22.71 18.97
CA SER A 7 -20.10 23.03 17.61
C SER A 7 -19.86 21.83 16.70
N TYR A 8 -20.73 21.61 15.70
CA TYR A 8 -20.55 20.56 14.69
C TYR A 8 -19.12 20.57 14.12
N GLY A 9 -18.56 21.76 13.87
CA GLY A 9 -17.21 21.94 13.35
C GLY A 9 -16.12 21.45 14.31
N GLU A 10 -16.25 21.68 15.62
CA GLU A 10 -15.27 21.19 16.62
C GLU A 10 -15.29 19.66 16.71
N ARG A 11 -16.48 19.07 16.66
CA ARG A 11 -16.65 17.62 16.62
C ARG A 11 -15.98 17.03 15.38
N VAL A 12 -16.30 17.56 14.19
CA VAL A 12 -15.74 17.08 12.92
C VAL A 12 -14.23 17.25 12.89
N SER A 13 -13.72 18.43 13.27
CA SER A 13 -12.28 18.70 13.35
C SER A 13 -11.56 17.69 14.26
N ARG A 14 -12.16 17.38 15.42
CA ARG A 14 -11.61 16.36 16.32
C ARG A 14 -11.66 14.96 15.70
N LEU A 15 -12.72 14.58 14.99
CA LEU A 15 -12.80 13.27 14.33
C LEU A 15 -11.81 13.15 13.16
N VAL A 16 -11.66 14.20 12.36
CA VAL A 16 -10.66 14.26 11.27
C VAL A 16 -9.25 14.15 11.84
N GLY A 17 -8.93 14.93 12.88
CA GLY A 17 -7.64 14.83 13.55
C GLY A 17 -7.36 13.46 14.14
N TRP A 18 -8.37 12.79 14.70
CA TRP A 18 -8.26 11.40 15.15
C TRP A 18 -8.04 10.45 13.97
N GLY A 19 -8.78 10.63 12.88
CA GLY A 19 -8.69 9.85 11.65
C GLY A 19 -7.30 9.89 11.01
N HIS A 20 -6.65 11.05 10.95
CA HIS A 20 -5.27 11.16 10.46
C HIS A 20 -4.28 10.33 11.28
N TRP A 21 -4.37 10.38 12.61
CA TRP A 21 -3.50 9.56 13.46
C TRP A 21 -3.81 8.07 13.33
N PHE A 22 -5.10 7.71 13.27
CA PHE A 22 -5.51 6.33 13.06
C PHE A 22 -5.03 5.78 11.70
N ALA A 23 -5.11 6.59 10.63
CA ALA A 23 -4.56 6.26 9.32
C ALA A 23 -3.03 6.12 9.36
N PHE A 24 -2.31 7.01 10.05
CA PHE A 24 -0.86 6.91 10.22
C PHE A 24 -0.43 5.57 10.85
N PHE A 25 -1.07 5.14 11.94
CA PHE A 25 -0.74 3.86 12.55
C PHE A 25 -1.11 2.67 11.66
N ASN A 26 -2.18 2.79 10.87
CA ASN A 26 -2.53 1.78 9.88
C ASN A 26 -1.58 1.75 8.68
N ILE A 27 -0.96 2.87 8.29
CA ILE A 27 0.15 2.90 7.32
C ILE A 27 1.29 2.05 7.87
N VAL A 28 1.71 2.31 9.11
CA VAL A 28 2.79 1.54 9.76
C VAL A 28 2.45 0.05 9.84
N ALA A 29 1.23 -0.31 10.26
CA ALA A 29 0.79 -1.70 10.30
C ALA A 29 0.82 -2.36 8.91
N SER A 30 0.32 -1.67 7.88
CA SER A 30 0.35 -2.16 6.50
C SER A 30 1.76 -2.32 5.96
N MET A 31 2.66 -1.39 6.29
CA MET A 31 4.09 -1.48 5.95
C MET A 31 4.73 -2.71 6.59
N LEU A 32 4.45 -2.97 7.87
CA LEU A 32 4.95 -4.16 8.59
C LEU A 32 4.46 -5.44 7.93
N ILE A 33 3.17 -5.55 7.58
CA ILE A 33 2.65 -6.69 6.80
C ILE A 33 3.34 -6.75 5.44
N GLY A 34 3.53 -5.60 4.79
CA GLY A 34 4.15 -5.47 3.48
C GLY A 34 5.62 -5.89 3.43
N THR A 35 6.31 -6.00 4.56
CA THR A 35 7.66 -6.60 4.60
C THR A 35 7.66 -8.05 4.13
N ARG A 36 6.54 -8.77 4.23
CA ARG A 36 6.40 -10.13 3.68
C ARG A 36 6.63 -10.16 2.18
N TYR A 37 6.12 -9.17 1.44
CA TYR A 37 6.39 -9.06 0.00
C TYR A 37 7.88 -8.85 -0.30
N ILE A 38 8.55 -8.05 0.52
CA ILE A 38 9.99 -7.78 0.36
C ILE A 38 10.80 -9.07 0.55
N VAL A 39 10.48 -9.85 1.58
CA VAL A 39 11.17 -11.11 1.88
C VAL A 39 10.91 -12.17 0.80
N GLN A 40 9.74 -12.15 0.17
CA GLN A 40 9.35 -13.11 -0.87
C GLN A 40 9.81 -12.71 -2.27
N SER A 41 10.12 -11.43 -2.48
CA SER A 41 10.59 -10.93 -3.78
C SER A 41 12.11 -11.07 -3.93
N PRO A 42 12.63 -11.19 -5.17
CA PRO A 42 14.07 -11.17 -5.40
C PRO A 42 14.70 -9.89 -4.85
N TRP A 43 15.74 -10.05 -4.03
CA TRP A 43 16.45 -8.91 -3.45
C TRP A 43 17.24 -8.15 -4.53
N PRO A 44 17.17 -6.80 -4.58
CA PRO A 44 17.93 -6.04 -5.57
C PRO A 44 19.44 -6.05 -5.27
N GLU A 45 20.24 -6.44 -6.26
CA GLU A 45 21.70 -6.52 -6.14
C GLU A 45 22.40 -5.15 -6.08
N THR A 46 21.74 -4.08 -6.54
CA THR A 46 22.33 -2.74 -6.61
C THR A 46 21.82 -1.84 -5.48
N LEU A 47 22.70 -0.94 -5.00
CA LEU A 47 22.33 0.09 -4.01
C LEU A 47 21.15 0.94 -4.48
N MET A 48 21.09 1.25 -5.78
CA MET A 48 19.98 2.02 -6.36
C MET A 48 18.67 1.23 -6.34
N GLY A 49 18.71 -0.09 -6.62
CA GLY A 49 17.56 -0.97 -6.51
C GLY A 49 17.06 -1.10 -5.06
N GLN A 50 17.97 -1.20 -4.09
CA GLN A 50 17.64 -1.25 -2.66
C GLN A 50 17.05 0.07 -2.16
N PHE A 51 17.61 1.21 -2.60
CA PHE A 51 17.05 2.52 -2.31
C PHE A 51 15.63 2.66 -2.88
N TYR A 52 15.43 2.26 -4.13
CA TYR A 52 14.12 2.26 -4.76
C TYR A 52 13.12 1.37 -4.01
N LEU A 53 13.54 0.17 -3.57
CA LEU A 53 12.71 -0.74 -2.79
C LEU A 53 12.21 -0.08 -1.49
N ALA A 54 13.11 0.58 -0.74
CA ALA A 54 12.75 1.27 0.49
C ALA A 54 11.81 2.46 0.24
N VAL A 55 12.12 3.29 -0.76
CA VAL A 55 11.32 4.48 -1.10
C VAL A 55 9.94 4.10 -1.64
N SER A 56 9.87 3.10 -2.51
CA SER A 56 8.62 2.59 -3.07
C SER A 56 7.76 1.92 -2.00
N TRP A 57 8.34 1.13 -1.08
CA TRP A 57 7.63 0.55 0.06
C TRP A 57 6.99 1.61 0.95
N VAL A 58 7.76 2.61 1.38
CA VAL A 58 7.28 3.70 2.23
C VAL A 58 6.21 4.52 1.51
N GLY A 59 6.48 4.91 0.26
CA GLY A 59 5.57 5.74 -0.53
C GLY A 59 4.25 5.03 -0.86
N HIS A 60 4.32 3.78 -1.31
CA HIS A 60 3.17 3.01 -1.76
C HIS A 60 2.17 2.74 -0.63
N PHE A 61 2.62 2.17 0.49
CA PHE A 61 1.72 1.90 1.62
C PHE A 61 1.22 3.18 2.29
N GLY A 62 2.05 4.23 2.33
CA GLY A 62 1.64 5.56 2.74
C GLY A 62 0.47 6.09 1.90
N PHE A 63 0.60 6.04 0.58
CA PHE A 63 -0.44 6.45 -0.35
C PHE A 63 -1.68 5.57 -0.26
N LEU A 64 -1.54 4.25 -0.31
CA LEU A 64 -2.66 3.30 -0.36
C LEU A 64 -3.61 3.48 0.83
N VAL A 65 -3.08 3.45 2.06
CA VAL A 65 -3.91 3.56 3.27
C VAL A 65 -4.48 4.97 3.40
N PHE A 66 -3.71 6.01 3.07
CA PHE A 66 -4.19 7.38 3.17
C PHE A 66 -5.26 7.70 2.12
N ALA A 67 -5.13 7.18 0.89
CA ALA A 67 -6.14 7.29 -0.16
C ALA A 67 -7.44 6.60 0.25
N LEU A 68 -7.37 5.38 0.80
CA LEU A 68 -8.55 4.69 1.35
C LEU A 68 -9.20 5.48 2.49
N TYR A 69 -8.40 6.08 3.37
CA TYR A 69 -8.92 6.99 4.40
C TYR A 69 -9.66 8.18 3.78
N LEU A 70 -9.07 8.87 2.80
CA LEU A 70 -9.67 10.05 2.16
C LEU A 70 -10.93 9.73 1.36
N LEU A 71 -10.98 8.56 0.70
CA LEU A 71 -12.12 8.17 -0.13
C LEU A 71 -13.29 7.63 0.69
N VAL A 72 -13.02 6.95 1.82
CA VAL A 72 -14.06 6.25 2.59
C VAL A 72 -14.31 6.92 3.94
N LEU A 73 -13.29 6.98 4.81
CA LEU A 73 -13.47 7.42 6.20
C LEU A 73 -13.64 8.93 6.33
N PHE A 74 -12.97 9.72 5.49
CA PHE A 74 -13.09 11.18 5.53
C PHE A 74 -14.53 11.65 5.22
N PRO A 75 -15.20 11.24 4.13
CA PRO A 75 -16.61 11.58 3.88
C PRO A 75 -17.55 11.09 4.99
N LEU A 76 -17.31 9.88 5.51
CA LEU A 76 -18.11 9.31 6.60
C LEU A 76 -18.03 10.14 7.89
N THR A 77 -16.98 10.94 8.07
CA THR A 77 -16.87 11.85 9.23
C THR A 77 -17.98 12.92 9.23
N PHE A 78 -18.46 13.32 8.05
CA PHE A 78 -19.53 14.31 7.91
C PHE A 78 -20.92 13.70 8.03
N VAL A 79 -21.07 12.44 7.59
CA VAL A 79 -22.34 11.70 7.58
C VAL A 79 -22.68 11.10 8.94
N LEU A 80 -21.70 10.54 9.65
CA LEU A 80 -21.94 9.84 10.91
C LEU A 80 -21.94 10.81 12.11
N PRO A 81 -23.08 11.00 12.80
CA PRO A 81 -23.16 11.96 13.90
C PRO A 81 -22.52 11.46 15.20
N SER A 82 -22.40 10.13 15.37
CA SER A 82 -21.87 9.51 16.58
C SER A 82 -20.39 9.23 16.48
N ARG A 83 -19.60 9.83 17.38
CA ARG A 83 -18.15 9.59 17.50
C ARG A 83 -17.79 8.12 17.74
N LYS A 84 -18.62 7.41 18.50
CA LYS A 84 -18.38 5.98 18.83
C LYS A 84 -18.64 5.12 17.60
N LEU A 85 -19.73 5.41 16.88
CA LEU A 85 -20.08 4.70 15.66
C LEU A 85 -19.02 4.91 14.57
N PHE A 86 -18.60 6.16 14.34
CA PHE A 86 -17.54 6.47 13.40
C PHE A 86 -16.24 5.70 13.70
N ARG A 87 -15.79 5.71 14.97
CA ARG A 87 -14.60 4.97 15.38
C ARG A 87 -14.75 3.46 15.21
N LEU A 88 -15.93 2.90 15.48
CA LEU A 88 -16.19 1.47 15.27
C LEU A 88 -16.14 1.10 13.78
N VAL A 89 -16.77 1.90 12.92
CA VAL A 89 -16.73 1.71 11.46
C VAL A 89 -15.30 1.80 10.94
N ALA A 90 -14.52 2.78 11.39
CA ALA A 90 -13.11 2.91 11.03
C ALA A 90 -12.27 1.70 11.47
N VAL A 91 -12.52 1.17 12.67
CA VAL A 91 -11.86 -0.04 13.17
C VAL A 91 -12.22 -1.26 12.32
N ILE A 92 -13.51 -1.48 12.02
CA ILE A 92 -13.94 -2.58 11.17
C ILE A 92 -13.30 -2.46 9.79
N PHE A 93 -13.35 -1.28 9.18
CA PHE A 93 -12.75 -1.01 7.87
C PHE A 93 -11.24 -1.31 7.85
N ALA A 94 -10.51 -0.82 8.86
CA ALA A 94 -9.08 -1.09 9.00
C ALA A 94 -8.79 -2.58 9.19
N THR A 95 -9.55 -3.28 10.03
CA THR A 95 -9.42 -4.74 10.21
C THR A 95 -9.61 -5.47 8.90
N VAL A 96 -10.69 -5.19 8.16
CA VAL A 96 -10.92 -5.83 6.85
C VAL A 96 -9.77 -5.53 5.89
N GLY A 97 -9.30 -4.28 5.81
CA GLY A 97 -8.17 -3.91 4.95
C GLY A 97 -6.87 -4.66 5.32
N GLN A 98 -6.52 -4.75 6.61
CA GLN A 98 -5.35 -5.51 7.07
C GLN A 98 -5.50 -7.01 6.80
N THR A 99 -6.70 -7.57 6.96
CA THR A 99 -6.96 -8.98 6.66
C THR A 99 -6.84 -9.27 5.17
N VAL A 100 -7.42 -8.43 4.30
CA VAL A 100 -7.26 -8.56 2.84
C VAL A 100 -5.78 -8.48 2.45
N LEU A 101 -5.02 -7.55 3.05
CA LEU A 101 -3.58 -7.46 2.82
C LEU A 101 -2.84 -8.73 3.26
N LEU A 102 -3.21 -9.33 4.39
CA LEU A 102 -2.63 -10.61 4.82
C LEU A 102 -2.97 -11.76 3.87
N ILE A 103 -4.22 -11.86 3.40
CA ILE A 103 -4.61 -12.85 2.39
C ILE A 103 -3.75 -12.66 1.14
N ASP A 104 -3.56 -11.42 0.69
CA ASP A 104 -2.72 -11.11 -0.46
C ASP A 104 -1.25 -11.51 -0.25
N THR A 105 -0.69 -11.29 0.94
CA THR A 105 0.67 -11.78 1.24
C THR A 105 0.79 -13.31 1.20
N GLN A 106 -0.29 -14.05 1.49
CA GLN A 106 -0.27 -15.52 1.34
C GLN A 106 -0.35 -15.91 -0.13
N ALA A 107 -1.22 -15.26 -0.90
CA ALA A 107 -1.32 -15.46 -2.35
C ALA A 107 0.04 -15.21 -3.03
N TYR A 108 0.68 -14.10 -2.71
CA TYR A 108 1.98 -13.73 -3.24
C TYR A 108 3.05 -14.76 -2.85
N GLN A 109 3.03 -15.26 -1.61
CA GLN A 109 3.98 -16.28 -1.16
C GLN A 109 3.84 -17.60 -1.93
N SER A 110 2.61 -18.02 -2.20
CA SER A 110 2.33 -19.33 -2.77
C SER A 110 2.48 -19.37 -4.29
N ILE A 111 2.11 -18.29 -4.98
CA ILE A 111 2.02 -18.28 -6.45
C ILE A 111 2.61 -17.02 -7.10
N ASN A 112 3.27 -16.13 -6.35
CA ASN A 112 3.85 -14.86 -6.83
C ASN A 112 2.86 -13.95 -7.57
N LEU A 113 1.57 -14.04 -7.22
CA LEU A 113 0.50 -13.20 -7.78
C LEU A 113 -0.29 -12.54 -6.65
N HIS A 114 -0.66 -11.28 -6.87
CA HIS A 114 -1.58 -10.55 -6.01
C HIS A 114 -3.04 -10.96 -6.26
N LEU A 115 -3.91 -10.64 -5.30
CA LEU A 115 -5.33 -10.94 -5.37
C LEU A 115 -5.97 -10.29 -6.60
N ASN A 116 -6.59 -11.15 -7.40
CA ASN A 116 -7.49 -10.82 -8.48
C ASN A 116 -8.60 -11.91 -8.47
N PRO A 117 -9.69 -11.75 -9.25
CA PRO A 117 -10.79 -12.73 -9.22
C PRO A 117 -10.35 -14.18 -9.47
N VAL A 118 -9.39 -14.41 -10.38
CA VAL A 118 -8.87 -15.74 -10.70
C VAL A 118 -8.04 -16.31 -9.56
N VAL A 119 -7.18 -15.49 -8.95
CA VAL A 119 -6.38 -15.89 -7.78
C VAL A 119 -7.29 -16.19 -6.58
N TRP A 120 -8.39 -15.44 -6.42
CA TRP A 120 -9.38 -15.72 -5.39
C TRP A 120 -10.00 -17.10 -5.55
N GLU A 121 -10.46 -17.44 -6.76
CA GLU A 121 -10.98 -18.78 -7.06
C GLU A 121 -9.94 -19.88 -6.77
N LEU A 122 -8.68 -19.66 -7.14
CA LEU A 122 -7.59 -20.60 -6.91
C LEU A 122 -7.24 -20.79 -5.42
N LEU A 123 -7.37 -19.74 -4.60
CA LEU A 123 -7.10 -19.81 -3.16
C LEU A 123 -8.20 -20.56 -2.41
N PHE A 124 -9.43 -20.50 -2.89
CA PHE A 124 -10.60 -21.11 -2.26
C PHE A 124 -11.10 -22.38 -2.97
N SER A 125 -10.39 -22.87 -3.99
CA SER A 125 -10.68 -24.16 -4.64
C SER A 125 -10.37 -25.35 -3.71
N GLU A 126 -11.26 -26.33 -3.66
CA GLU A 126 -11.18 -27.49 -2.74
C GLU A 126 -9.93 -28.36 -2.94
N ASP A 127 -9.28 -28.30 -4.12
CA ASP A 127 -8.17 -29.16 -4.49
C ASP A 127 -6.82 -28.83 -3.79
N LYS A 128 -6.71 -27.70 -3.08
CA LYS A 128 -5.46 -27.26 -2.43
C LYS A 128 -5.55 -27.28 -0.90
N SER A 129 -5.42 -28.48 -0.33
CA SER A 129 -5.44 -28.72 1.13
C SER A 129 -4.43 -27.87 1.90
N ALA A 130 -3.21 -27.63 1.37
CA ALA A 130 -2.20 -26.81 2.02
C ALA A 130 -2.58 -25.31 2.12
N LEU A 131 -3.13 -24.73 1.05
CA LEU A 131 -3.55 -23.31 1.06
C LEU A 131 -4.76 -23.09 1.97
N SER A 132 -5.66 -24.07 2.03
CA SER A 132 -6.83 -24.00 2.92
C SER A 132 -6.44 -23.93 4.40
N SER A 133 -5.36 -24.62 4.82
CA SER A 133 -4.86 -24.58 6.20
C SER A 133 -4.26 -23.23 6.57
N ASP A 134 -3.47 -22.61 5.68
CA ASP A 134 -2.88 -21.28 5.92
C ASP A 134 -3.95 -20.17 5.96
N LEU A 135 -5.02 -20.31 5.17
CA LEU A 135 -6.17 -19.41 5.22
C LEU A 135 -7.01 -19.60 6.49
N GLN A 136 -7.10 -20.82 7.03
CA GLN A 136 -7.76 -21.06 8.33
C GLN A 136 -7.09 -20.30 9.47
N HIS A 137 -5.76 -20.16 9.46
CA HIS A 137 -5.05 -19.34 10.44
C HIS A 137 -5.48 -17.86 10.41
N LEU A 138 -5.93 -17.34 9.26
CA LEU A 138 -6.42 -15.96 9.17
C LEU A 138 -7.72 -15.74 9.94
N PHE A 139 -8.57 -16.77 10.11
CA PHE A 139 -9.75 -16.68 10.97
C PHE A 139 -9.40 -16.55 12.45
N VAL A 140 -8.25 -17.07 12.89
CA VAL A 140 -7.72 -16.88 14.24
C VAL A 140 -7.07 -15.50 14.39
N VAL A 141 -6.36 -15.05 13.36
CA VAL A 141 -5.64 -13.76 13.36
C VAL A 141 -6.60 -12.56 13.22
N MET A 142 -7.71 -12.69 12.49
CA MET A 142 -8.65 -11.58 12.23
C MET A 142 -9.26 -11.00 13.52
N PRO A 143 -9.76 -11.79 14.49
CA PRO A 143 -10.20 -11.27 15.79
C PRO A 143 -9.08 -10.55 16.55
N LEU A 144 -7.84 -11.03 16.47
CA LEU A 144 -6.69 -10.39 17.11
C LEU A 144 -6.39 -9.03 16.48
N ILE A 145 -6.41 -8.93 15.14
CA ILE A 145 -6.30 -7.65 14.42
C ILE A 145 -7.40 -6.69 14.89
N PHE A 146 -8.65 -7.17 14.97
CA PHE A 146 -9.77 -6.36 15.42
C PHE A 146 -9.56 -5.82 16.84
N LEU A 147 -9.09 -6.64 17.78
CA LEU A 147 -8.77 -6.22 19.14
C LEU A 147 -7.63 -5.19 19.17
N VAL A 148 -6.57 -5.39 18.38
CA VAL A 148 -5.48 -4.41 18.24
C VAL A 148 -6.00 -3.09 17.67
N GLN A 149 -6.84 -3.12 16.65
CA GLN A 149 -7.45 -1.93 16.04
C GLN A 149 -8.38 -1.20 17.02
N LEU A 150 -9.16 -1.93 17.83
CA LEU A 150 -9.95 -1.34 18.91
C LEU A 150 -9.08 -0.65 19.97
N ALA A 151 -8.03 -1.34 20.43
CA ALA A 151 -7.09 -0.80 21.41
C ALA A 151 -6.37 0.45 20.87
N LEU A 152 -5.91 0.39 19.63
CA LEU A 152 -5.28 1.51 18.92
C LEU A 152 -6.24 2.68 18.77
N SER A 153 -7.48 2.44 18.32
CA SER A 153 -8.53 3.45 18.18
C SER A 153 -8.77 4.20 19.49
N GLU A 154 -8.84 3.47 20.61
CA GLU A 154 -9.04 4.05 21.94
C GLU A 154 -7.80 4.80 22.44
N TRP A 155 -6.61 4.25 22.22
CA TRP A 155 -5.36 4.89 22.58
C TRP A 155 -5.16 6.21 21.82
N VAL A 156 -5.37 6.22 20.50
CA VAL A 156 -5.29 7.42 19.66
C VAL A 156 -6.30 8.46 20.13
N TRP A 157 -7.53 8.06 20.46
CA TRP A 157 -8.55 8.98 20.97
C TRP A 157 -8.14 9.66 22.28
N ARG A 158 -7.54 8.91 23.21
CA ARG A 158 -7.04 9.45 24.48
C ARG A 158 -5.80 10.34 24.31
N LYS A 159 -4.95 10.04 23.33
CA LYS A 159 -3.65 10.72 23.13
C LYS A 159 -3.68 11.81 22.05
N GLN A 160 -4.75 11.94 21.28
CA GLN A 160 -4.85 12.85 20.13
C GLN A 160 -4.36 14.27 20.43
N ARG A 161 -4.77 14.86 21.56
CA ARG A 161 -4.34 16.22 21.95
C ARG A 161 -2.82 16.32 22.15
N LYS A 162 -2.21 15.29 22.75
CA LYS A 162 -0.75 15.23 22.95
C LYS A 162 -0.01 15.01 21.63
N LEU A 163 -0.56 14.17 20.75
CA LEU A 163 0.02 13.91 19.43
C LEU A 163 -0.03 15.16 18.53
N SER A 164 -1.16 15.86 18.52
CA SER A 164 -1.33 17.10 17.76
C SER A 164 -0.39 18.21 18.19
N HIS A 165 -0.04 18.30 19.48
CA HIS A 165 0.84 19.34 20.00
C HIS A 165 2.32 19.12 19.64
N LYS A 166 2.71 17.89 19.29
CA LYS A 166 4.12 17.58 18.96
C LYS A 166 4.54 18.05 17.57
N HIS A 167 3.62 18.53 16.72
CA HIS A 167 3.88 18.96 15.34
C HIS A 167 4.57 17.93 14.43
N VAL A 168 4.72 16.67 14.88
CA VAL A 168 5.40 15.59 14.13
C VAL A 168 4.56 15.04 12.97
N GLY A 169 3.26 15.33 12.91
CA GLY A 169 2.40 14.84 11.84
C GLY A 169 2.77 15.40 10.45
N ARG A 170 3.17 16.67 10.38
CA ARG A 170 3.57 17.33 9.12
C ARG A 170 4.86 16.74 8.51
N PRO A 171 5.98 16.62 9.24
CA PRO A 171 7.18 16.01 8.66
C PRO A 171 6.97 14.55 8.28
N LEU A 172 6.20 13.77 9.05
CA LEU A 172 5.86 12.39 8.68
C LEU A 172 5.05 12.32 7.38
N ALA A 173 4.04 13.17 7.23
CA ALA A 173 3.28 13.25 5.99
C ALA A 173 4.16 13.66 4.79
N ALA A 174 5.10 14.60 5.00
CA ALA A 174 6.06 15.00 3.98
C ALA A 174 6.96 13.83 3.56
N VAL A 175 7.44 13.01 4.49
CA VAL A 175 8.24 11.81 4.17
C VAL A 175 7.44 10.85 3.29
N PHE A 176 6.20 10.49 3.67
CA PHE A 176 5.38 9.59 2.84
C PHE A 176 5.11 10.16 1.46
N PHE A 177 4.75 11.44 1.38
CA PHE A 177 4.46 12.11 0.12
C PHE A 177 5.69 12.19 -0.79
N LEU A 178 6.83 12.64 -0.26
CA LEU A 178 8.08 12.71 -1.01
C LEU A 178 8.54 11.32 -1.46
N SER A 179 8.42 10.30 -0.61
CA SER A 179 8.73 8.91 -0.99
C SER A 179 7.83 8.40 -2.11
N PHE A 180 6.52 8.71 -2.07
CA PHE A 180 5.59 8.32 -3.14
C PHE A 180 5.92 9.00 -4.47
N ILE A 181 6.20 10.31 -4.46
CA ILE A 181 6.58 11.02 -5.68
C ILE A 181 7.93 10.52 -6.20
N ALA A 182 8.92 10.37 -5.32
CA ALA A 182 10.24 9.89 -5.67
C ALA A 182 10.21 8.49 -6.28
N SER A 183 9.40 7.57 -5.74
CA SER A 183 9.29 6.21 -6.32
C SER A 183 8.79 6.25 -7.76
N HIS A 184 7.80 7.09 -8.07
CA HIS A 184 7.27 7.20 -9.43
C HIS A 184 8.28 7.86 -10.38
N LEU A 185 8.94 8.93 -9.96
CA LEU A 185 9.96 9.60 -10.78
C LEU A 185 11.17 8.70 -11.07
N VAL A 186 11.65 7.99 -10.06
CA VAL A 186 12.75 7.04 -10.22
C VAL A 186 12.34 5.88 -11.12
N TYR A 187 11.10 5.39 -11.01
CA TYR A 187 10.60 4.34 -11.89
C TYR A 187 10.48 4.81 -13.35
N ILE A 188 9.99 6.03 -13.61
CA ILE A 188 9.92 6.61 -14.97
C ILE A 188 11.31 6.58 -15.62
N TRP A 189 12.33 7.03 -14.89
CA TRP A 189 13.71 6.99 -15.35
C TRP A 189 14.17 5.55 -15.59
N ALA A 190 13.95 4.64 -14.64
CA ALA A 190 14.38 3.25 -14.75
C ALA A 190 13.73 2.53 -15.94
N ASP A 191 12.45 2.77 -16.20
CA ASP A 191 11.70 2.20 -17.32
C ASP A 191 12.12 2.79 -18.68
N ALA A 192 12.54 4.07 -18.72
CA ALA A 192 13.08 4.68 -19.93
C ALA A 192 14.48 4.13 -20.31
N TYR A 193 15.32 3.83 -19.32
CA TYR A 193 16.68 3.34 -19.52
C TYR A 193 16.85 1.81 -19.33
N PHE A 194 15.74 1.07 -19.20
CA PHE A 194 15.74 -0.39 -18.97
C PHE A 194 16.60 -0.83 -17.76
N TYR A 195 16.54 -0.07 -16.66
CA TYR A 195 17.27 -0.39 -15.44
C TYR A 195 16.58 -1.51 -14.64
N ASN A 196 16.91 -2.75 -15.01
CA ASN A 196 16.32 -3.99 -14.49
C ASN A 196 16.21 -4.09 -12.96
N PRO A 197 17.21 -3.68 -12.15
CA PRO A 197 17.10 -3.77 -10.69
C PRO A 197 15.94 -2.98 -10.09
N ILE A 198 15.34 -2.03 -10.82
CA ILE A 198 14.16 -1.25 -10.40
C ILE A 198 12.91 -1.73 -11.14
N THR A 199 12.98 -1.93 -12.45
CA THR A 199 11.81 -2.32 -13.26
C THR A 199 11.29 -3.71 -12.91
N SER A 200 12.14 -4.62 -12.44
CA SER A 200 11.74 -5.95 -11.96
C SER A 200 10.87 -5.89 -10.69
N GLN A 201 10.98 -4.82 -9.91
CA GLN A 201 10.24 -4.64 -8.65
C GLN A 201 8.81 -4.11 -8.86
N ARG A 202 8.37 -3.93 -10.11
CA ARG A 202 7.07 -3.32 -10.46
C ARG A 202 5.89 -3.99 -9.75
N SER A 203 5.92 -5.31 -9.66
CA SER A 203 4.85 -6.17 -9.14
C SER A 203 5.12 -6.68 -7.72
N ASN A 204 6.02 -6.05 -6.97
CA ASN A 204 6.31 -6.50 -5.60
C ASN A 204 5.18 -6.17 -4.62
N PHE A 205 4.44 -5.09 -4.85
CA PHE A 205 3.39 -4.63 -3.93
C PHE A 205 2.01 -4.69 -4.59
N PRO A 206 0.95 -5.04 -3.83
CA PRO A 206 -0.39 -5.14 -4.37
C PRO A 206 -0.91 -3.78 -4.81
N LEU A 207 -1.66 -3.74 -5.90
CA LEU A 207 -2.22 -2.52 -6.48
C LEU A 207 -1.16 -1.46 -6.82
N SER A 208 0.10 -1.86 -6.97
CA SER A 208 1.19 -0.97 -7.39
C SER A 208 1.23 -0.87 -8.91
N TYR A 209 1.04 0.34 -9.42
CA TYR A 209 1.21 0.67 -10.83
C TYR A 209 2.14 1.87 -10.96
N PRO A 210 3.47 1.64 -10.89
CA PRO A 210 4.44 2.72 -11.05
C PRO A 210 4.24 3.46 -12.37
N MET A 211 4.40 4.78 -12.35
CA MET A 211 4.15 5.62 -13.53
C MET A 211 5.18 5.36 -14.62
N THR A 212 4.72 5.34 -15.87
CA THR A 212 5.57 5.29 -17.07
C THR A 212 5.26 6.51 -17.91
N ALA A 213 6.29 7.13 -18.51
CA ALA A 213 6.14 8.40 -19.22
C ALA A 213 6.79 8.40 -20.62
N LYS A 214 6.88 7.23 -21.27
CA LYS A 214 7.59 7.06 -22.56
C LYS A 214 7.11 8.04 -23.63
N SER A 215 5.80 8.11 -23.87
CA SER A 215 5.23 9.03 -24.87
C SER A 215 5.45 10.50 -24.52
N PHE A 216 5.49 10.85 -23.24
CA PHE A 216 5.81 12.22 -22.79
C PHE A 216 7.28 12.54 -23.05
N MET A 217 8.19 11.63 -22.71
CA MET A 217 9.64 11.80 -22.94
C MET A 217 9.98 11.87 -24.43
N GLU A 218 9.37 11.01 -25.24
CA GLU A 218 9.50 11.02 -26.70
C GLU A 218 9.06 12.36 -27.28
N LYS A 219 7.87 12.86 -26.90
CA LYS A 219 7.35 14.14 -27.40
C LYS A 219 8.22 15.35 -27.04
N HIS A 220 8.95 15.29 -25.93
CA HIS A 220 9.84 16.37 -25.48
C HIS A 220 11.31 16.14 -25.88
N GLY A 221 11.61 15.14 -26.72
CA GLY A 221 12.97 14.84 -27.18
C GLY A 221 13.90 14.29 -26.10
N LEU A 222 13.35 13.83 -24.97
CA LEU A 222 14.10 13.21 -23.87
C LEU A 222 14.35 11.71 -24.10
N LEU A 223 13.73 11.12 -25.12
CA LEU A 223 13.85 9.71 -25.46
C LEU A 223 13.80 9.56 -26.99
N ASP A 224 14.87 9.03 -27.58
CA ASP A 224 14.91 8.69 -29.00
C ASP A 224 14.16 7.37 -29.23
N ARG A 225 13.13 7.43 -30.08
CA ARG A 225 12.26 6.30 -30.36
C ARG A 225 13.00 5.16 -31.07
N GLU A 226 13.89 5.47 -32.01
CA GLU A 226 14.62 4.45 -32.78
C GLU A 226 15.64 3.73 -31.89
N GLU A 227 16.37 4.49 -31.07
CA GLU A 227 17.30 3.92 -30.09
C GLU A 227 16.54 3.07 -29.05
N TYR A 228 15.38 3.54 -28.57
CA TYR A 228 14.54 2.79 -27.65
C TYR A 228 14.07 1.46 -28.24
N LEU A 229 13.58 1.47 -29.50
CA LEU A 229 13.14 0.25 -30.18
C LEU A 229 14.30 -0.71 -30.45
N LYS A 230 15.50 -0.21 -30.77
CA LYS A 230 16.69 -1.02 -30.92
C LYS A 230 17.08 -1.71 -29.60
N ARG A 231 17.14 -0.95 -28.50
CA ARG A 231 17.41 -1.50 -27.17
C ARG A 231 16.34 -2.48 -26.69
N LEU A 232 15.07 -2.24 -27.06
CA LEU A 232 13.98 -3.17 -26.77
C LEU A 232 14.17 -4.49 -27.50
N ALA A 233 14.54 -4.46 -28.79
CA ALA A 233 14.82 -5.66 -29.58
C ALA A 233 16.03 -6.43 -29.06
N GLU A 234 17.11 -5.73 -28.68
CA GLU A 234 18.31 -6.33 -28.06
C GLU A 234 17.98 -6.95 -26.70
N ASN A 235 17.17 -6.29 -25.87
CA ASN A 235 16.72 -6.85 -24.59
C ASN A 235 15.81 -8.06 -24.80
N GLN A 236 14.86 -8.02 -25.74
CA GLN A 236 13.99 -9.16 -26.05
C GLN A 236 14.76 -10.37 -26.57
N GLY A 237 15.81 -10.16 -27.36
CA GLY A 237 16.69 -11.24 -27.83
C GLY A 237 17.57 -11.87 -26.73
N ASN A 238 17.69 -11.20 -25.58
CA ASN A 238 18.44 -11.68 -24.40
C ASN A 238 17.54 -12.36 -23.34
N ILE A 239 16.22 -12.33 -23.54
CA ILE A 239 15.26 -13.14 -22.79
C ILE A 239 15.16 -14.44 -23.59
N ASP A 240 15.97 -15.43 -23.21
CA ASP A 240 15.88 -16.78 -23.77
C ASP A 240 14.41 -17.18 -23.86
N LEU A 241 13.98 -17.50 -25.07
CA LEU A 241 12.64 -17.97 -25.38
C LEU A 241 12.34 -19.15 -24.46
N VAL A 242 11.47 -18.95 -23.46
CA VAL A 242 10.82 -20.06 -22.78
C VAL A 242 9.95 -20.74 -23.84
N SER A 243 10.53 -21.73 -24.49
CA SER A 243 9.84 -22.63 -25.40
C SER A 243 8.82 -23.40 -24.57
N TYR A 244 7.56 -22.97 -24.61
CA TYR A 244 6.46 -23.78 -24.10
C TYR A 244 6.41 -25.06 -24.95
N PRO A 245 6.52 -26.25 -24.34
CA PRO A 245 6.20 -27.48 -25.04
C PRO A 245 4.72 -27.42 -25.41
N LEU A 246 4.44 -27.50 -26.70
CA LEU A 246 3.11 -27.84 -27.18
C LEU A 246 2.97 -29.35 -27.01
N GLU A 247 2.45 -29.77 -25.86
CA GLU A 247 1.84 -31.09 -25.69
C GLU A 247 0.36 -30.92 -25.33
#